data_AF-L8G2R4-F1
#
_entry.id   AF-L8G2R4-F1
#
_cell.length_a   1.000
_cell.length_b   1.000
_cell.length_c   1.000
_cell.angle_alpha   90.00
_cell.angle_beta   90.00
_cell.angle_gamma   90.00
#
_symmetry.space_group_name_H-M   'P 1'
#
loop_
_entity.id
_entity.type
_entity.pdbx_description
1 polymer ?
#
loop_
_entity_poly.entity_id
_entity_poly.type
_entity_poly.pdbx_seq_one_letter_code
_entity_poly.pdbx_strand_id
1 'polypeptide(L)'
;MPPIPSQTSQTPRLILYHQTHHTPSGAHVPLLPLLETPLTHLILAAIHLNGHPTTPHLTLNDHAPSHPRNQTLFAELRALKQGGIKVLGMLGGAAQGSFKVLDGEEGEFKRYYMLLYAFIRSEQLDGLDLDVEEKMSLSGVIRLIDRLRSDFGGGFIITLAPVATALATRDPRANLSGFDYADLESERGSEIAWYNAQFYYGDGEVAEEPAGFEYFTDSSDA
;
A
#
# COMPACT_ATOMS: atom_id res chain seq x y z
N MET A 1 24.93 24.08 -2.53
CA MET A 1 24.03 22.93 -2.76
C MET A 1 24.89 21.67 -2.82
N PRO A 2 24.58 20.61 -2.06
CA PRO A 2 25.19 19.32 -2.32
C PRO A 2 24.73 18.82 -3.71
N PRO A 3 25.58 18.08 -4.45
CA PRO A 3 25.21 17.56 -5.76
C PRO A 3 24.13 16.48 -5.63
N ILE A 4 23.16 16.50 -6.53
CA ILE A 4 22.15 15.44 -6.69
C ILE A 4 22.91 14.15 -7.05
N PRO A 5 22.74 13.05 -6.31
CA PRO A 5 23.34 11.76 -6.67
C PRO A 5 22.95 11.39 -8.10
N SER A 6 23.93 10.96 -8.89
CA SER A 6 23.71 10.49 -10.25
C SER A 6 22.65 9.38 -10.25
N GLN A 7 21.49 9.66 -10.83
CA GLN A 7 20.44 8.68 -11.10
C GLN A 7 21.06 7.57 -11.96
N THR A 8 21.41 6.45 -11.34
CA THR A 8 21.52 5.19 -12.09
C THR A 8 20.20 5.03 -12.83
N SER A 9 20.22 4.82 -14.14
CA SER A 9 19.04 4.73 -14.99
C SER A 9 18.14 3.54 -14.59
N GLN A 10 17.46 3.65 -13.46
CA GLN A 10 16.34 2.78 -13.14
C GLN A 10 15.22 3.20 -14.08
N THR A 11 14.71 2.24 -14.84
CA THR A 11 13.44 2.43 -15.55
C THR A 11 12.42 2.95 -14.54
N PRO A 12 11.67 4.02 -14.88
CA PRO A 12 10.67 4.56 -13.96
C PRO A 12 9.67 3.47 -13.58
N ARG A 13 9.17 3.54 -12.34
CA ARG A 13 8.13 2.63 -11.88
C ARG A 13 6.82 2.99 -12.57
N LEU A 14 6.17 1.99 -13.16
CA LEU A 14 4.74 2.05 -13.50
C LEU A 14 3.99 1.15 -12.52
N ILE A 15 3.09 1.75 -11.74
CA ILE A 15 2.37 1.11 -10.63
C ILE A 15 0.88 1.17 -10.91
N LEU A 16 0.19 0.04 -10.78
CA LEU A 16 -1.26 -0.05 -10.91
C LEU A 16 -1.86 -0.54 -9.59
N TYR A 17 -2.75 0.26 -8.99
CA TYR A 17 -3.63 -0.22 -7.93
C TYR A 17 -4.80 -0.99 -8.56
N HIS A 18 -5.05 -2.20 -8.07
CA HIS A 18 -6.16 -3.03 -8.49
C HIS A 18 -7.06 -3.29 -7.28
N GLN A 19 -8.09 -2.44 -7.12
CA GLN A 19 -9.06 -2.54 -6.03
C GLN A 19 -10.40 -3.17 -6.49
N THR A 20 -10.85 -2.79 -7.69
CA THR A 20 -12.08 -3.35 -8.28
C THR A 20 -11.78 -4.67 -8.98
N HIS A 21 -11.83 -5.76 -8.20
CA HIS A 21 -11.53 -7.13 -8.69
C HIS A 21 -12.61 -7.73 -9.57
N HIS A 22 -13.85 -7.28 -9.40
CA HIS A 22 -15.00 -7.80 -10.13
C HIS A 22 -15.85 -6.63 -10.61
N THR A 23 -16.45 -6.79 -11.80
CA THR A 23 -17.45 -5.85 -12.32
C THR A 23 -18.68 -5.80 -11.40
N PRO A 24 -19.57 -4.80 -11.57
CA PRO A 24 -20.84 -4.76 -10.84
C PRO A 24 -21.71 -6.02 -11.04
N SER A 25 -21.57 -6.71 -12.18
CA SER A 25 -22.26 -8.00 -12.44
C SER A 25 -21.58 -9.21 -11.77
N GLY A 26 -20.47 -9.00 -11.06
CA GLY A 26 -19.70 -10.04 -10.37
C GLY A 26 -18.68 -10.77 -11.23
N ALA A 27 -18.47 -10.36 -12.48
CA ALA A 27 -17.47 -10.98 -13.36
C ALA A 27 -16.05 -10.54 -12.95
N HIS A 28 -15.09 -11.46 -12.95
CA HIS A 28 -13.68 -11.17 -12.68
C HIS A 28 -13.11 -10.17 -13.69
N VAL A 29 -12.36 -9.17 -13.21
CA VAL A 29 -11.62 -8.21 -14.04
C VAL A 29 -10.24 -8.80 -14.37
N PRO A 30 -9.94 -9.14 -15.64
CA PRO A 30 -8.71 -9.85 -16.00
C PRO A 30 -7.45 -9.02 -15.79
N LEU A 31 -6.41 -9.65 -15.24
CA LEU A 31 -5.09 -9.06 -15.03
C LEU A 31 -4.06 -9.50 -16.06
N LEU A 32 -4.23 -10.65 -16.71
CA LEU A 32 -3.24 -11.19 -17.64
C LEU A 32 -2.86 -10.26 -18.81
N PRO A 33 -3.75 -9.40 -19.36
CA PRO A 33 -3.34 -8.43 -20.37
C PRO A 33 -2.22 -7.49 -19.92
N LEU A 34 -2.02 -7.30 -18.61
CA LEU A 34 -0.95 -6.45 -18.06
C LEU A 34 0.46 -7.01 -18.32
N LEU A 35 0.60 -8.31 -18.63
CA LEU A 35 1.88 -8.91 -19.01
C LEU A 35 2.47 -8.31 -20.29
N GLU A 36 1.62 -7.74 -21.14
CA GLU A 36 2.03 -7.12 -22.42
C GLU A 36 2.25 -5.61 -22.29
N THR A 37 2.37 -5.11 -21.05
CA THR A 37 2.53 -3.68 -20.73
C THR A 37 3.86 -3.44 -20.01
N PRO A 38 4.34 -2.18 -19.90
CA PRO A 38 5.55 -1.87 -19.14
C PRO A 38 5.32 -1.83 -17.61
N LEU A 39 4.23 -2.43 -17.12
CA LEU A 39 3.89 -2.44 -15.70
C LEU A 39 5.02 -3.06 -14.87
N THR A 40 5.42 -2.37 -13.81
CA THR A 40 6.49 -2.83 -12.91
C THR A 40 5.95 -3.40 -11.62
N HIS A 41 4.90 -2.78 -11.08
CA HIS A 41 4.27 -3.17 -9.83
C HIS A 41 2.75 -3.17 -9.99
N LEU A 42 2.10 -4.20 -9.44
CA LEU A 42 0.67 -4.20 -9.19
C LEU A 42 0.45 -4.22 -7.67
N ILE A 43 -0.46 -3.36 -7.20
CA ILE A 43 -0.83 -3.29 -5.79
C ILE A 43 -2.27 -3.82 -5.66
N LEU A 44 -2.42 -4.97 -5.02
CA LEU A 44 -3.71 -5.60 -4.73
C LEU A 44 -4.39 -4.87 -3.58
N ALA A 45 -5.55 -4.26 -3.82
CA ALA A 45 -6.25 -3.44 -2.84
C ALA A 45 -7.71 -3.88 -2.65
N ALA A 46 -8.39 -3.56 -1.56
CA ALA A 46 -7.85 -3.11 -0.30
C ALA A 46 -7.92 -4.25 0.72
N ILE A 47 -6.85 -4.43 1.49
CA ILE A 47 -6.80 -5.36 2.61
C ILE A 47 -7.31 -4.64 3.85
N HIS A 48 -8.27 -5.24 4.56
CA HIS A 48 -8.84 -4.66 5.76
C HIS A 48 -8.72 -5.61 6.95
N LEU A 49 -8.41 -5.05 8.12
CA LEU A 49 -8.38 -5.75 9.40
C LEU A 49 -9.65 -5.39 10.18
N ASN A 50 -10.52 -6.38 10.35
CA ASN A 50 -11.90 -6.20 10.79
C ASN A 50 -12.23 -7.04 12.03
N GLY A 51 -13.42 -6.77 12.59
CA GLY A 51 -13.99 -7.53 13.69
C GLY A 51 -13.52 -7.10 15.08
N HIS A 52 -14.10 -7.72 16.11
CA HIS A 52 -13.75 -7.47 17.52
C HIS A 52 -12.39 -8.11 17.87
N PRO A 53 -11.62 -7.58 18.83
CA PRO A 53 -10.28 -8.10 19.16
C PRO A 53 -10.23 -9.57 19.59
N THR A 54 -11.36 -10.15 19.99
CA THR A 54 -11.49 -11.59 20.33
C THR A 54 -11.92 -12.46 19.15
N THR A 55 -12.45 -11.86 18.08
CA THR A 55 -12.84 -12.54 16.83
C THR A 55 -12.40 -11.71 15.61
N PRO A 56 -11.08 -11.38 15.51
CA PRO A 56 -10.58 -10.57 14.43
C PRO A 56 -10.57 -11.38 13.13
N HIS A 57 -10.73 -10.71 11.99
CA HIS A 57 -10.64 -11.34 10.68
C HIS A 57 -10.08 -10.34 9.65
N LEU A 58 -9.54 -10.88 8.56
CA LEU A 58 -9.02 -10.10 7.44
C LEU A 58 -9.96 -10.27 6.24
N THR A 59 -10.27 -9.19 5.57
CA THR A 59 -10.96 -9.21 4.27
C THR A 59 -10.12 -8.56 3.19
N LEU A 60 -10.32 -9.01 1.97
CA LEU A 60 -9.92 -8.34 0.74
C LEU A 60 -11.19 -7.74 0.16
N ASN A 61 -11.29 -6.41 0.18
CA ASN A 61 -12.56 -5.68 0.09
C ASN A 61 -13.58 -6.31 1.08
N ASP A 62 -14.72 -6.78 0.59
CA ASP A 62 -15.79 -7.31 1.43
C ASP A 62 -15.69 -8.82 1.76
N HIS A 63 -14.72 -9.54 1.19
CA HIS A 63 -14.69 -11.00 1.26
C HIS A 63 -13.40 -11.49 1.92
N ALA A 64 -13.45 -12.63 2.61
CA ALA A 64 -12.23 -13.31 3.01
C ALA A 64 -11.35 -13.62 1.78
N PRO A 65 -10.01 -13.54 1.86
CA PRO A 65 -9.17 -13.89 0.72
C PRO A 65 -9.46 -15.29 0.16
N SER A 66 -9.71 -16.28 1.01
CA SER A 66 -10.05 -17.65 0.61
C SER A 66 -11.40 -17.81 -0.10
N HIS A 67 -12.20 -16.75 -0.22
CA HIS A 67 -13.50 -16.83 -0.90
C HIS A 67 -13.33 -17.29 -2.36
N PRO A 68 -14.17 -18.23 -2.86
CA PRO A 68 -14.01 -18.80 -4.20
C PRO A 68 -13.94 -17.78 -5.34
N ARG A 69 -14.60 -16.63 -5.19
CA ARG A 69 -14.57 -15.52 -6.15
C ARG A 69 -13.16 -15.00 -6.45
N ASN A 70 -12.22 -15.16 -5.52
CA ASN A 70 -10.85 -14.66 -5.63
C ASN A 70 -9.90 -15.70 -6.23
N GLN A 71 -10.37 -16.91 -6.56
CA GLN A 71 -9.49 -17.97 -7.08
C GLN A 71 -8.79 -17.55 -8.38
N THR A 72 -9.54 -16.98 -9.33
CA THR A 72 -8.99 -16.48 -10.59
C THR A 72 -8.03 -15.32 -10.35
N LEU A 73 -8.41 -14.36 -9.51
CA LEU A 73 -7.56 -13.24 -9.11
C LEU A 73 -6.18 -13.70 -8.62
N PHE A 74 -6.13 -14.59 -7.63
CA PHE A 74 -4.84 -15.08 -7.11
C PHE A 74 -4.07 -15.96 -8.10
N ALA A 75 -4.75 -16.68 -8.99
CA ALA A 75 -4.08 -17.40 -10.07
C ALA A 75 -3.38 -16.44 -11.04
N GLU A 76 -4.05 -15.36 -11.44
CA GLU A 76 -3.48 -14.35 -12.35
C GLU A 76 -2.38 -13.52 -11.68
N LEU A 77 -2.52 -13.17 -10.39
CA LEU A 77 -1.45 -12.50 -9.64
C LEU A 77 -0.15 -13.32 -9.62
N ARG A 78 -0.25 -14.66 -9.46
CA ARG A 78 0.93 -15.54 -9.56
C ARG A 78 1.53 -15.53 -10.96
N ALA A 79 0.71 -15.45 -12.01
CA ALA A 79 1.20 -15.33 -13.38
C ALA A 79 1.92 -14.00 -13.61
N LEU A 80 1.39 -12.88 -13.10
CA LEU A 80 2.06 -11.57 -13.17
C LEU A 80 3.45 -11.61 -12.50
N LYS A 81 3.55 -12.22 -11.31
CA LYS A 81 4.82 -12.41 -10.62
C LYS A 81 5.82 -13.23 -11.42
N GLN A 82 5.36 -14.32 -12.05
CA GLN A 82 6.20 -15.13 -12.93
C GLN A 82 6.65 -14.36 -14.18
N GLY A 83 5.84 -13.41 -14.65
CA GLY A 83 6.17 -12.46 -15.70
C GLY A 83 7.12 -11.33 -15.28
N GLY A 84 7.54 -11.27 -14.01
CA GLY A 84 8.50 -10.28 -13.50
C GLY A 84 7.87 -9.03 -12.89
N ILE A 85 6.53 -8.93 -12.85
CA ILE A 85 5.82 -7.82 -12.21
C ILE A 85 5.80 -8.06 -10.70
N LYS A 86 6.18 -7.06 -9.90
CA LYS A 86 6.07 -7.13 -8.44
C LYS A 86 4.63 -7.02 -7.99
N VAL A 87 4.18 -7.88 -7.10
CA VAL A 87 2.82 -7.84 -6.57
C VAL A 87 2.86 -7.52 -5.08
N LEU A 88 2.39 -6.32 -4.75
CA LEU A 88 2.21 -5.84 -3.37
C LEU A 88 0.74 -5.98 -2.97
N GLY A 89 0.46 -5.92 -1.67
CA GLY A 89 -0.88 -5.64 -1.15
C GLY A 89 -1.00 -4.21 -0.65
N MET A 90 -2.19 -3.63 -0.65
CA MET A 90 -2.49 -2.35 0.02
C MET A 90 -3.29 -2.62 1.29
N LEU A 91 -2.78 -2.18 2.44
CA LEU A 91 -3.50 -2.24 3.71
C LEU A 91 -4.22 -0.92 3.98
N GLY A 92 -5.51 -0.98 4.32
CA GLY A 92 -6.29 0.18 4.76
C GLY A 92 -7.00 0.91 3.62
N GLY A 93 -6.61 2.16 3.38
CA GLY A 93 -7.31 3.13 2.53
C GLY A 93 -8.55 3.73 3.18
N ALA A 94 -9.45 4.29 2.36
CA ALA A 94 -10.62 5.05 2.80
C ALA A 94 -11.54 4.32 3.79
N ALA A 95 -11.60 2.98 3.74
CA ALA A 95 -12.29 2.18 4.74
C ALA A 95 -11.46 2.04 6.03
N GLN A 96 -11.67 2.98 6.96
CA GLN A 96 -10.94 3.10 8.21
C GLN A 96 -11.11 1.90 9.16
N GLY A 97 -10.12 1.67 10.01
CA GLY A 97 -10.14 0.74 11.14
C GLY A 97 -8.89 -0.13 11.24
N SER A 98 -8.21 -0.37 10.11
CA SER A 98 -7.07 -1.28 10.04
C SER A 98 -5.86 -0.76 10.82
N PHE A 99 -5.57 0.53 10.73
CA PHE A 99 -4.44 1.12 11.45
C PHE A 99 -4.78 1.37 12.91
N LYS A 100 -6.04 1.65 13.23
CA LYS A 100 -6.49 1.79 14.62
C LYS A 100 -6.20 0.53 15.45
N VAL A 101 -6.51 -0.66 14.93
CA VAL A 101 -6.23 -1.92 15.65
C VAL A 101 -4.73 -2.27 15.67
N LEU A 102 -3.95 -1.75 14.73
CA LEU A 102 -2.49 -1.89 14.70
C LEU A 102 -1.76 -0.82 15.54
N ASP A 103 -2.45 0.23 15.98
CA ASP A 103 -1.95 1.25 16.90
C ASP A 103 -2.29 0.95 18.37
N GLY A 104 -3.06 -0.12 18.62
CA GLY A 104 -3.44 -0.56 19.95
C GLY A 104 -2.30 -1.19 20.78
N GLU A 105 -2.67 -1.73 21.94
CA GLU A 105 -1.76 -2.43 22.85
C GLU A 105 -1.09 -3.65 22.18
N GLU A 106 0.07 -4.07 22.67
CA GLU A 106 0.89 -5.12 22.05
C GLU A 106 0.11 -6.42 21.75
N GLY A 107 -0.74 -6.84 22.69
CA GLY A 107 -1.56 -8.03 22.53
C GLY A 107 -2.59 -7.90 21.40
N GLU A 108 -3.19 -6.72 21.23
CA GLU A 108 -4.12 -6.42 20.15
C GLU A 108 -3.39 -6.34 18.81
N PHE A 109 -2.32 -5.54 18.75
CA PHE A 109 -1.43 -5.47 17.59
C PHE A 109 -1.05 -6.86 17.10
N LYS A 110 -0.57 -7.74 17.99
CA LYS A 110 -0.15 -9.10 17.62
C LYS A 110 -1.28 -9.92 17.02
N ARG A 111 -2.51 -9.84 17.55
CA ARG A 111 -3.64 -10.62 17.03
C ARG A 111 -3.99 -10.22 15.59
N TYR A 112 -4.09 -8.91 15.33
CA TYR A 112 -4.42 -8.42 13.99
C TYR A 112 -3.26 -8.54 13.01
N TYR A 113 -2.03 -8.21 13.44
CA TYR A 113 -0.84 -8.36 12.63
C TYR A 113 -0.63 -9.81 12.15
N MET A 114 -0.91 -10.81 13.00
CA MET A 114 -0.75 -12.21 12.58
C MET A 114 -1.69 -12.63 11.45
N LEU A 115 -2.87 -12.01 11.32
CA LEU A 115 -3.76 -12.23 10.17
C LEU A 115 -3.13 -11.69 8.88
N LEU A 116 -2.60 -10.47 8.95
CA LEU A 116 -1.89 -9.82 7.85
C LEU A 116 -0.64 -10.62 7.45
N TYR A 117 0.18 -11.02 8.43
CA TYR A 117 1.36 -11.85 8.23
C TYR A 117 1.03 -13.15 7.49
N ALA A 118 -0.02 -13.85 7.93
CA ALA A 118 -0.44 -15.10 7.32
C ALA A 118 -0.89 -14.90 5.87
N PHE A 119 -1.62 -13.81 5.59
CA PHE A 119 -2.05 -13.46 4.23
C PHE A 119 -0.88 -13.09 3.31
N ILE A 120 0.04 -12.23 3.77
CA ILE A 120 1.26 -11.88 3.02
C ILE A 120 2.06 -13.14 2.68
N ARG A 121 2.20 -14.08 3.63
CA ARG A 121 2.88 -15.35 3.40
C ARG A 121 2.13 -16.28 2.45
N SER A 122 0.81 -16.40 2.56
CA SER A 122 0.04 -17.34 1.74
C SER A 122 0.09 -16.96 0.26
N GLU A 123 -0.07 -15.66 -0.03
CA GLU A 123 -0.02 -15.12 -1.39
C GLU A 123 1.40 -14.75 -1.84
N GLN A 124 2.38 -14.87 -0.93
CA GLN A 124 3.78 -14.57 -1.16
C GLN A 124 3.99 -13.13 -1.69
N LEU A 125 3.27 -12.14 -1.14
CA LEU A 125 3.35 -10.78 -1.65
C LEU A 125 4.80 -10.26 -1.61
N ASP A 126 5.22 -9.54 -2.64
CA ASP A 126 6.56 -8.94 -2.74
C ASP A 126 6.71 -7.75 -1.78
N GLY A 127 5.60 -7.20 -1.30
CA GLY A 127 5.58 -6.07 -0.39
C GLY A 127 4.19 -5.67 0.07
N LEU A 128 4.12 -4.58 0.83
CA LEU A 128 2.90 -4.00 1.34
C LEU A 128 2.96 -2.47 1.26
N ASP A 129 1.93 -1.89 0.67
CA ASP A 129 1.64 -0.46 0.70
C ASP A 129 0.76 -0.15 1.92
N LEU A 130 1.20 0.78 2.75
CA LEU A 130 0.48 1.25 3.93
C LEU A 130 -0.28 2.53 3.57
N ASP A 131 -1.53 2.36 3.16
CA ASP A 131 -2.40 3.46 2.76
C ASP A 131 -3.17 4.01 3.98
N VAL A 132 -2.47 4.81 4.79
CA VAL A 132 -2.95 5.28 6.10
C VAL A 132 -3.88 6.49 5.96
N GLU A 133 -5.18 6.23 5.74
CA GLU A 133 -6.23 7.28 5.66
C GLU A 133 -7.06 7.42 6.95
N GLU A 134 -6.42 7.15 8.09
CA GLU A 134 -6.95 7.37 9.43
C GLU A 134 -5.82 7.78 10.39
N LYS A 135 -6.16 8.41 11.52
CA LYS A 135 -5.13 8.83 12.49
C LYS A 135 -4.45 7.60 13.12
N MET A 136 -3.13 7.51 12.91
CA MET A 136 -2.24 6.54 13.52
C MET A 136 -1.08 7.26 14.22
N SER A 137 -0.62 6.73 15.36
CA SER A 137 0.58 7.27 16.02
C SER A 137 1.86 6.99 15.21
N LEU A 138 2.85 7.89 15.33
CA LEU A 138 4.18 7.68 14.73
C LEU A 138 4.82 6.38 15.25
N SER A 139 4.71 6.11 16.55
CA SER A 139 5.18 4.87 17.16
C SER A 139 4.49 3.62 16.61
N GLY A 140 3.20 3.72 16.27
CA GLY A 140 2.43 2.63 15.72
C GLY A 140 2.89 2.25 14.31
N VAL A 141 3.03 3.25 13.44
CA VAL A 141 3.52 3.01 12.06
C VAL A 141 4.97 2.52 12.06
N ILE A 142 5.84 3.08 12.91
CA ILE A 142 7.21 2.59 13.10
C ILE A 142 7.21 1.13 13.55
N ARG A 143 6.40 0.77 14.56
CA ARG A 143 6.26 -0.62 15.04
C ARG A 143 5.81 -1.56 13.92
N LEU A 144 4.88 -1.12 13.06
CA LEU A 144 4.41 -1.92 11.93
C LEU A 144 5.52 -2.12 10.89
N ILE A 145 6.24 -1.06 10.51
CA ILE A 145 7.37 -1.11 9.57
C ILE A 145 8.46 -2.03 10.11
N ASP A 146 8.91 -1.82 11.35
CA ASP A 146 9.96 -2.62 11.99
C ASP A 146 9.56 -4.11 12.04
N ARG A 147 8.29 -4.38 12.33
CA ARG A 147 7.80 -5.75 12.38
C ARG A 147 7.75 -6.41 10.99
N LEU A 148 7.29 -5.70 9.97
CA LEU A 148 7.32 -6.17 8.59
C LEU A 148 8.75 -6.45 8.12
N ARG A 149 9.69 -5.54 8.39
CA ARG A 149 11.12 -5.71 8.09
C ARG A 149 11.70 -6.95 8.78
N SER A 150 11.44 -7.12 10.08
CA SER A 150 11.89 -8.28 10.85
C SER A 150 11.37 -9.60 10.27
N ASP A 151 10.10 -9.64 9.90
CA ASP A 151 9.41 -10.88 9.55
C ASP A 151 9.60 -11.29 8.07
N PHE A 152 9.82 -10.33 7.17
CA PHE A 152 9.94 -10.55 5.72
C PHE A 152 11.31 -10.18 5.13
N GLY A 153 12.18 -9.53 5.89
CA GLY A 153 13.55 -9.18 5.50
C GLY A 153 13.65 -7.94 4.60
N GLY A 154 14.88 -7.48 4.35
CA GLY A 154 15.15 -6.25 3.60
C GLY A 154 14.70 -6.24 2.14
N GLY A 155 14.44 -7.41 1.55
CA GLY A 155 13.93 -7.54 0.18
C GLY A 155 12.41 -7.33 0.04
N PHE A 156 11.66 -7.34 1.15
CA PHE A 156 10.23 -7.02 1.13
C PHE A 156 10.06 -5.55 0.73
N ILE A 157 9.04 -5.18 -0.02
CA ILE A 157 8.83 -3.78 -0.41
C ILE A 157 7.86 -3.15 0.59
N ILE A 158 8.20 -2.03 1.22
CA ILE A 158 7.26 -1.23 2.02
C ILE A 158 7.14 0.13 1.35
N THR A 159 5.90 0.53 1.12
CA THR A 159 5.54 1.85 0.61
C THR A 159 4.44 2.44 1.47
N LEU A 160 4.23 3.74 1.34
CA LEU A 160 3.08 4.43 1.92
C LEU A 160 2.42 5.29 0.85
N ALA A 161 1.14 5.62 1.03
CA ALA A 161 0.37 6.44 0.09
C ALA A 161 -0.07 7.79 0.69
N PRO A 162 0.87 8.69 1.05
CA PRO A 162 0.51 10.01 1.58
C PRO A 162 -0.26 10.83 0.55
N VAL A 163 -1.23 11.63 0.99
CA VAL A 163 -1.68 12.79 0.21
C VAL A 163 -0.50 13.73 -0.03
N ALA A 164 -0.39 14.32 -1.24
CA ALA A 164 0.82 15.07 -1.61
C ALA A 164 1.09 16.27 -0.68
N THR A 165 0.04 16.91 -0.16
CA THR A 165 0.12 17.97 0.85
C THR A 165 0.80 17.55 2.16
N ALA A 166 0.72 16.27 2.54
CA ALA A 166 1.38 15.71 3.72
C ALA A 166 2.91 15.59 3.56
N LEU A 167 3.39 15.57 2.31
CA LEU A 167 4.83 15.64 1.99
C LEU A 167 5.31 17.07 1.79
N ALA A 168 4.45 17.96 1.30
CA ALA A 168 4.78 19.36 1.02
C ALA A 168 4.80 20.24 2.27
N THR A 169 4.05 19.87 3.31
CA THR A 169 3.89 20.67 4.52
C THR A 169 3.90 19.80 5.77
N ARG A 170 4.13 20.43 6.93
CA ARG A 170 3.99 19.80 8.24
C ARG A 170 2.69 20.18 8.95
N ASP A 171 1.69 20.69 8.23
CA ASP A 171 0.38 21.02 8.79
C ASP A 171 -0.43 19.73 9.00
N PRO A 172 -0.77 19.34 10.24
CA PRO A 172 -1.52 18.11 10.51
C PRO A 172 -2.91 18.08 9.87
N ARG A 173 -3.46 19.22 9.44
CA ARG A 173 -4.76 19.31 8.76
C ARG A 173 -4.67 18.93 7.28
N ALA A 174 -3.47 18.94 6.71
CA ALA A 174 -3.19 18.61 5.32
C ALA A 174 -2.67 17.17 5.19
N ASN A 175 -3.10 16.29 6.10
CA ASN A 175 -2.62 14.92 6.24
C ASN A 175 -3.72 14.04 6.84
N LEU A 176 -3.97 12.88 6.22
CA LEU A 176 -4.96 11.91 6.68
C LEU A 176 -4.42 10.96 7.77
N SER A 177 -3.11 10.71 7.77
CA SER A 177 -2.47 9.61 8.52
C SER A 177 -2.22 9.92 10.00
N GLY A 178 -2.33 11.18 10.42
CA GLY A 178 -2.11 11.63 11.79
C GLY A 178 -0.63 11.83 12.17
N PHE A 179 0.26 10.88 11.88
CA PHE A 179 1.71 11.06 12.06
C PHE A 179 2.31 11.96 10.97
N ASP A 180 3.43 12.63 11.27
CA ASP A 180 4.15 13.49 10.33
C ASP A 180 5.10 12.65 9.45
N TYR A 181 4.99 12.78 8.13
CA TYR A 181 5.80 12.00 7.17
C TYR A 181 7.28 12.39 7.17
N ALA A 182 7.64 13.64 7.51
CA ALA A 182 9.04 14.03 7.62
C ALA A 182 9.71 13.41 8.86
N ASP A 183 8.96 13.26 9.96
CA ASP A 183 9.45 12.53 11.14
C ASP A 183 9.58 11.03 10.84
N LEU A 184 8.61 10.44 10.12
CA LEU A 184 8.70 9.05 9.68
C LEU A 184 9.91 8.82 8.76
N GLU A 185 10.14 9.71 7.79
CA GLU A 185 11.30 9.65 6.89
C GLU A 185 12.61 9.74 7.67
N SER A 186 12.69 10.63 8.66
CA SER A 186 13.87 10.77 9.51
C SER A 186 14.16 9.52 10.34
N GLU A 187 13.13 8.79 10.77
CA GLU A 187 13.26 7.63 11.66
C GLU A 187 13.43 6.31 10.89
N ARG A 188 12.74 6.15 9.75
CA ARG A 188 12.60 4.89 9.02
C ARG A 188 12.65 5.02 7.49
N GLY A 189 13.08 6.15 6.94
CA GLY A 189 13.18 6.35 5.48
C GLY A 189 14.01 5.27 4.77
N SER A 190 15.05 4.72 5.43
CA SER A 190 15.85 3.62 4.86
C SER A 190 15.11 2.29 4.72
N GLU A 191 14.01 2.11 5.44
CA GLU A 191 13.16 0.90 5.40
C GLU A 191 11.97 1.07 4.45
N ILE A 192 11.76 2.27 3.90
CA ILE A 192 10.67 2.64 3.01
C ILE A 192 11.24 2.75 1.59
N ALA A 193 10.62 2.05 0.64
CA ALA A 193 11.14 1.98 -0.73
C ALA A 193 10.79 3.24 -1.54
N TRP A 194 9.57 3.76 -1.39
CA TRP A 194 9.09 5.03 -1.94
C TRP A 194 7.73 5.42 -1.33
N TYR A 195 7.23 6.61 -1.70
CA TYR A 195 5.91 7.11 -1.36
C TYR A 195 5.03 7.21 -2.63
N ASN A 196 3.85 6.60 -2.62
CA ASN A 196 2.82 6.72 -3.64
C ASN A 196 2.00 8.00 -3.38
N ALA A 197 2.61 9.16 -3.60
CA ALA A 197 2.00 10.44 -3.27
C ALA A 197 0.73 10.71 -4.10
N GLN A 198 -0.38 11.01 -3.42
CA GLN A 198 -1.69 11.24 -4.06
C GLN A 198 -1.82 12.71 -4.50
N PHE A 199 -1.82 12.97 -5.81
CA PHE A 199 -1.96 14.30 -6.42
C PHE A 199 -3.37 14.53 -6.98
N TYR A 200 -4.41 14.20 -6.21
CA TYR A 200 -5.80 14.29 -6.62
C TYR A 200 -6.71 14.63 -5.42
N TYR A 201 -8.03 14.67 -5.63
CA TYR A 201 -9.06 15.04 -4.62
C TYR A 201 -8.84 16.38 -3.89
N GLY A 202 -8.12 17.32 -4.50
CA GLY A 202 -7.84 18.64 -3.92
C GLY A 202 -6.55 18.71 -3.09
N ASP A 203 -5.81 17.60 -2.98
CA ASP A 203 -4.53 17.51 -2.26
C ASP A 203 -3.30 17.77 -3.16
N GLY A 204 -3.53 18.34 -4.33
CA GLY A 204 -2.52 18.75 -5.29
C GLY A 204 -3.14 18.91 -6.68
N GLU A 205 -2.98 20.06 -7.31
CA GLU A 205 -3.28 20.20 -8.73
C GLU A 205 -2.08 19.70 -9.55
N VAL A 206 -2.30 18.73 -10.44
CA VAL A 206 -1.32 18.35 -11.48
C VAL A 206 -1.38 19.40 -12.59
N ALA A 207 -0.94 20.62 -12.31
CA ALA A 207 -0.87 21.68 -13.32
C ALA A 207 0.52 21.81 -13.95
N GLU A 208 1.59 21.51 -13.22
CA GLU A 208 2.97 21.55 -13.72
C GLU A 208 3.83 20.55 -12.94
N GLU A 209 4.82 19.95 -13.61
CA GLU A 209 5.77 18.98 -13.02
C GLU A 209 6.25 19.41 -11.63
N PRO A 210 5.75 18.82 -10.53
CA PRO A 210 6.24 19.17 -9.22
C PRO A 210 7.66 18.64 -9.09
N ALA A 211 8.62 19.56 -8.93
CA ALA A 211 10.04 19.21 -8.82
C ALA A 211 10.23 18.16 -7.71
N GLY A 212 10.74 16.99 -8.08
CA GLY A 212 11.01 15.88 -7.16
C GLY A 212 10.08 14.67 -7.25
N PHE A 213 9.07 14.67 -8.14
CA PHE A 213 8.18 13.53 -8.34
C PHE A 213 8.30 12.96 -9.76
N GLU A 214 8.38 11.62 -9.87
CA GLU A 214 8.32 10.91 -11.15
C GLU A 214 6.84 10.65 -11.49
N TYR A 215 6.29 11.42 -12.46
CA TYR A 215 4.98 11.37 -13.14
C TYR A 215 3.85 10.42 -12.64
N PHE A 216 2.61 10.93 -12.62
CA PHE A 216 1.40 10.18 -12.28
C PHE A 216 0.21 10.50 -13.22
N THR A 217 -0.62 9.49 -13.53
CA THR A 217 -1.94 9.62 -14.19
C THR A 217 -2.92 8.64 -13.53
N ASP A 218 -4.07 9.13 -13.08
CA ASP A 218 -5.16 8.30 -12.52
C ASP A 218 -6.32 8.11 -13.51
N SER A 219 -7.02 6.99 -13.39
CA SER A 219 -8.28 6.67 -14.08
C SER A 219 -9.35 6.20 -13.08
N SER A 220 -9.46 6.82 -11.91
CA SER A 220 -10.44 6.47 -10.88
C SER A 220 -11.89 6.88 -11.18
N ASP A 221 -12.17 7.44 -12.36
CA ASP A 221 -13.55 7.68 -12.83
C ASP A 221 -14.04 6.56 -13.76
N ALA A 222 -14.63 5.51 -13.18
CA ALA A 222 -15.69 4.70 -13.80
C ALA A 222 -16.53 3.94 -12.77
#